data_AF-A0A849EV48-F1
#
_entry.id   AF-A0A849EV48-F1
#
_cell.length_a   1.000
_cell.length_b   1.000
_cell.length_c   1.000
_cell.angle_alpha   90.00
_cell.angle_beta   90.00
_cell.angle_gamma   90.00
#
_symmetry.space_group_name_H-M   'P 1'
#
loop_
_entity.id
_entity.type
_entity.pdbx_description
1 polymer ?
#
loop_
_entity_poly.entity_id
_entity_poly.type
_entity_poly.pdbx_seq_one_letter_code
_entity_poly.pdbx_strand_id
1 'polypeptide(L)'
;MTVKGLNRREFLKLGGMITTGSMLPGVTAKVLADGFAGIQHGVVKIVWLQGQSCSGCSISMLNTRSPDPADLLTRYISLTFHQSIGAAQGKTAMNVLDAMAREKNYILVVEGAIPMKMPEACTMDGRPIA
;
A
#
# COMPACT_ATOMS: atom_id res chain seq x y z
N MET A 1 20.73 -9.98 -12.48
CA MET A 1 20.06 -9.42 -13.66
C MET A 1 19.04 -8.41 -13.15
N THR A 2 19.37 -7.12 -13.15
CA THR A 2 18.54 -6.04 -12.63
C THR A 2 17.57 -5.61 -13.72
N VAL A 3 16.30 -6.01 -13.65
CA VAL A 3 15.30 -5.62 -14.64
C VAL A 3 14.93 -4.16 -14.39
N LYS A 4 15.62 -3.24 -15.08
CA LYS A 4 15.11 -1.88 -15.32
C LYS A 4 13.79 -2.01 -16.08
N GLY A 5 12.81 -1.15 -15.72
CA GLY A 5 11.44 -1.21 -16.23
C GLY A 5 11.36 -1.44 -17.74
N LEU A 6 10.71 -2.53 -18.14
CA LEU A 6 10.55 -2.93 -19.53
C LEU A 6 9.67 -1.92 -20.25
N ASN A 7 10.08 -1.46 -21.43
CA ASN A 7 9.20 -0.67 -22.28
C ASN A 7 8.14 -1.57 -22.96
N ARG A 8 7.04 -0.98 -23.46
CA ARG A 8 5.92 -1.72 -24.08
C ARG A 8 6.38 -2.73 -25.15
N ARG A 9 7.40 -2.38 -25.94
CA ARG A 9 7.93 -3.23 -27.01
C ARG A 9 8.70 -4.42 -26.45
N GLU A 10 9.51 -4.20 -25.43
CA GLU A 10 10.25 -5.27 -24.73
C GLU A 10 9.31 -6.23 -24.02
N PHE A 11 8.26 -5.71 -23.38
CA PHE A 11 7.21 -6.53 -22.77
C PHE A 11 6.53 -7.44 -23.80
N LEU A 12 6.12 -6.91 -24.96
CA LEU A 12 5.50 -7.70 -26.02
C LEU A 12 6.45 -8.75 -26.62
N LYS A 13 7.75 -8.43 -26.76
CA LYS A 13 8.76 -9.40 -27.21
C LYS A 13 8.93 -10.54 -26.21
N LEU A 14 9.03 -10.22 -24.91
CA LEU A 14 9.15 -11.22 -23.84
C LEU A 14 7.91 -12.11 -23.79
N GLY A 15 6.72 -11.52 -23.81
CA GLY A 15 5.46 -12.24 -23.88
C GLY A 15 5.41 -13.18 -25.09
N GLY A 16 5.77 -12.69 -26.27
CA GLY A 16 5.86 -13.52 -27.49
C GLY A 16 6.85 -14.68 -27.36
N MET A 17 8.06 -14.44 -26.83
CA MET A 17 9.06 -15.50 -26.61
C MET A 17 8.57 -16.58 -25.63
N ILE A 18 7.91 -16.18 -24.54
CA ILE A 18 7.34 -17.13 -23.56
C ILE A 18 6.20 -17.92 -24.21
N THR A 19 5.28 -17.25 -24.90
CA THR A 19 4.15 -17.90 -25.58
C THR A 19 4.62 -18.91 -26.63
N THR A 20 5.57 -18.54 -27.49
CA THR A 20 6.13 -19.45 -28.49
C THR A 20 6.95 -20.58 -27.86
N GLY A 21 7.79 -20.27 -26.86
CA GLY A 21 8.62 -21.26 -26.17
C GLY A 21 7.81 -22.30 -25.37
N SER A 22 6.63 -21.91 -24.88
CA SER A 22 5.71 -22.81 -24.17
C SER A 22 4.61 -23.40 -25.06
N MET A 23 4.68 -23.21 -26.38
CA MET A 23 3.66 -23.66 -27.36
C MET A 23 2.23 -23.20 -27.02
N LEU A 24 2.10 -22.04 -26.37
CA LEU A 24 0.81 -21.49 -25.99
C LEU A 24 0.19 -20.73 -27.18
N PRO A 25 -1.15 -20.76 -27.32
CA PRO A 25 -1.84 -19.94 -28.32
C PRO A 25 -1.57 -18.44 -28.11
N GLY A 26 -1.52 -17.65 -29.19
CA GLY A 26 -1.27 -16.20 -29.12
C GLY A 26 -2.27 -15.42 -28.25
N VAL A 27 -3.46 -15.97 -28.01
CA VAL A 27 -4.48 -15.42 -27.11
C VAL A 27 -4.09 -15.48 -25.62
N THR A 28 -3.11 -16.31 -25.25
CA THR A 28 -2.63 -16.46 -23.88
C THR A 28 -1.75 -15.29 -23.43
N ALA A 29 -1.25 -14.46 -24.36
CA ALA A 29 -0.53 -13.24 -24.03
C ALA A 29 -1.39 -12.25 -23.21
N LYS A 30 -2.70 -12.19 -23.47
CA LYS A 30 -3.64 -11.39 -22.69
C LYS A 30 -3.83 -11.95 -21.29
N VAL A 31 -4.00 -13.27 -21.15
CA VAL A 31 -4.13 -13.96 -19.85
C VAL A 31 -2.87 -13.78 -18.99
N LEU A 32 -1.68 -13.84 -19.60
CA LEU A 32 -0.42 -13.53 -18.95
C LEU A 32 -0.37 -12.06 -18.50
N ALA A 33 -0.73 -11.12 -19.38
CA ALA A 33 -0.75 -9.69 -19.04
C ALA A 33 -1.73 -9.38 -17.90
N ASP A 34 -2.93 -9.96 -17.92
CA ASP A 34 -3.94 -9.83 -16.86
C ASP A 34 -3.47 -10.49 -15.56
N GLY A 35 -2.76 -11.63 -15.64
CA GLY A 35 -2.13 -12.28 -14.50
C GLY A 35 -0.99 -11.45 -13.88
N PHE A 36 -0.13 -10.84 -14.70
CA PHE A 36 0.91 -9.93 -14.24
C PHE A 36 0.35 -8.64 -13.64
N ALA A 37 -0.73 -8.10 -14.22
CA ALA A 37 -1.47 -6.99 -13.62
C ALA A 37 -2.07 -7.39 -12.27
N GLY A 38 -2.67 -8.59 -12.18
CA GLY A 38 -3.20 -9.16 -10.93
C GLY A 38 -2.14 -9.34 -9.83
N ILE A 39 -0.91 -9.71 -10.20
CA ILE A 39 0.23 -9.79 -9.27
C ILE A 39 0.61 -8.40 -8.72
N GLN A 40 0.46 -7.33 -9.51
CA GLN A 40 0.61 -5.95 -9.01
C GLN A 40 -0.56 -5.48 -8.14
N HIS A 41 -1.76 -6.05 -8.33
CA HIS A 41 -2.95 -5.69 -7.56
C HIS A 41 -3.04 -6.35 -6.16
N GLY A 42 -2.11 -7.22 -5.79
CA GLY A 42 -2.13 -7.99 -4.54
C GLY A 42 -1.52 -7.32 -3.30
N VAL A 43 -1.10 -6.04 -3.39
CA VAL A 43 -0.57 -5.32 -2.22
C VAL A 43 -1.71 -4.92 -1.30
N VAL A 44 -1.75 -5.53 -0.11
CA VAL A 44 -2.77 -5.28 0.90
C VAL A 44 -2.77 -3.79 1.27
N LYS A 45 -3.94 -3.14 1.15
CA LYS A 45 -4.11 -1.74 1.57
C LYS A 45 -4.06 -1.66 3.09
N ILE A 46 -3.20 -0.79 3.61
CA ILE A 46 -3.05 -0.52 5.03
C ILE A 46 -3.50 0.92 5.32
N VAL A 47 -4.42 1.06 6.25
CA VAL A 47 -4.74 2.35 6.89
C VAL A 47 -4.15 2.29 8.29
N TRP A 48 -3.19 3.15 8.59
CA TRP A 48 -2.53 3.21 9.89
C TRP A 48 -2.93 4.48 10.62
N LEU A 49 -3.65 4.33 11.73
CA LEU A 49 -4.11 5.44 12.56
C LEU A 49 -3.30 5.52 13.85
N GLN A 50 -2.65 6.65 14.06
CA GLN A 50 -1.97 7.00 15.31
C GLN A 50 -2.92 7.79 16.24
N GLY A 51 -3.22 7.26 17.43
CA GLY A 51 -3.94 7.94 18.51
C GLY A 51 -2.99 8.65 19.47
N GLN A 52 -3.12 8.42 20.78
CA GLN A 52 -2.13 8.88 21.76
C GLN A 52 -0.86 8.03 21.65
N SER A 53 -0.03 8.39 20.68
CA SER A 53 1.19 7.66 20.32
C SER A 53 2.45 8.51 20.52
N CYS A 54 3.54 7.84 20.87
CA CYS A 54 4.89 8.40 20.84
C CYS A 54 5.61 8.18 19.49
N SER A 55 4.92 7.63 18.48
CA SER A 55 5.46 7.24 17.16
C SER A 55 6.52 6.12 17.17
N GLY A 56 6.80 5.51 18.32
CA GLY A 56 7.81 4.44 18.45
C GLY A 56 7.48 3.21 17.60
N CYS A 57 6.20 2.86 17.43
CA CYS A 57 5.80 1.73 16.59
C CYS A 57 6.05 2.03 15.10
N SER A 58 5.77 3.26 14.65
CA SER A 58 6.10 3.73 13.30
C SER A 58 7.61 3.67 13.05
N ILE A 59 8.43 4.16 14.00
CA ILE A 59 9.90 4.10 13.89
C ILE A 59 10.41 2.66 13.90
N SER A 60 9.81 1.77 14.69
CA SER A 60 10.14 0.34 14.68
C SER A 60 9.88 -0.27 13.30
N MET A 61 8.72 0.01 12.70
CA MET A 61 8.39 -0.43 11.34
C MET A 61 9.39 0.12 10.30
N LEU A 62 9.80 1.38 10.42
CA LEU A 62 10.81 1.99 9.54
C LEU A 62 12.25 1.50 9.77
N ASN A 63 12.50 0.70 10.81
CA ASN A 63 13.81 0.10 11.09
C ASN A 63 13.88 -1.40 10.76
N THR A 64 12.86 -1.95 10.10
CA THR A 64 12.89 -3.35 9.63
C THR A 64 14.08 -3.60 8.71
N ARG A 65 14.59 -4.84 8.69
CA ARG A 65 15.71 -5.26 7.83
C ARG A 65 15.36 -6.35 6.83
N SER A 66 14.34 -7.16 7.11
CA SER A 66 13.93 -8.28 6.26
C SER A 66 12.41 -8.46 6.29
N PRO A 67 11.64 -7.82 5.38
CA PRO A 67 12.11 -6.92 4.32
C PRO A 67 12.64 -5.59 4.88
N ASP A 68 13.47 -4.88 4.12
CA ASP A 68 13.81 -3.49 4.45
C ASP A 68 12.58 -2.55 4.25
N PRO A 69 12.60 -1.32 4.80
CA PRO A 69 11.41 -0.47 4.81
C PRO A 69 10.98 -0.01 3.42
N ALA A 70 11.91 0.22 2.49
CA ALA A 70 11.58 0.65 1.14
C ALA A 70 10.93 -0.51 0.37
N ASP A 71 11.48 -1.72 0.49
CA ASP A 71 10.89 -2.92 -0.09
C ASP A 71 9.51 -3.20 0.53
N LEU A 72 9.36 -3.10 1.85
CA LEU A 72 8.08 -3.25 2.54
C LEU A 72 7.00 -2.34 1.93
N LEU A 73 7.29 -1.04 1.82
CA LEU A 73 6.36 -0.01 1.37
C LEU A 73 6.07 -0.03 -0.14
N THR A 74 6.98 -0.58 -0.96
CA THR A 74 6.84 -0.57 -2.43
C THR A 74 6.45 -1.91 -3.03
N ARG A 75 6.63 -3.01 -2.30
CA ARG A 75 6.45 -4.38 -2.85
C ARG A 75 5.49 -5.26 -2.06
N TYR A 76 5.34 -5.03 -0.75
CA TYR A 76 4.60 -5.94 0.15
C TYR A 76 3.27 -5.36 0.62
N ILE A 77 3.22 -4.07 0.94
CA ILE A 77 2.00 -3.40 1.37
C ILE A 77 1.76 -2.12 0.57
N SER A 78 0.50 -1.71 0.47
CA SER A 78 0.12 -0.36 0.04
C SER A 78 -0.26 0.44 1.29
N LEU A 79 0.67 1.24 1.81
CA LEU A 79 0.41 2.10 2.97
C LEU A 79 -0.39 3.34 2.52
N THR A 80 -1.70 3.16 2.40
CA THR A 80 -2.60 4.18 1.85
C THR A 80 -2.73 5.41 2.75
N PHE A 81 -2.65 5.22 4.06
CA PHE A 81 -2.69 6.32 5.02
C PHE A 81 -1.77 6.05 6.21
N HIS A 82 -0.98 7.06 6.57
CA HIS A 82 -0.16 7.10 7.78
C HIS A 82 0.19 8.56 8.09
N GLN A 83 -0.05 9.05 9.32
CA GLN A 83 0.10 10.48 9.62
C GLN A 83 1.56 10.98 9.50
N SER A 84 2.52 10.19 10.01
CA SER A 84 3.93 10.62 10.08
C SER A 84 4.70 10.62 8.74
N ILE A 85 4.43 9.67 7.84
CA ILE A 85 5.20 9.50 6.59
C ILE A 85 4.37 9.69 5.32
N GLY A 86 3.06 9.90 5.46
CA GLY A 86 2.17 10.19 4.34
C GLY A 86 2.47 11.55 3.71
N ALA A 87 2.46 11.61 2.38
CA ALA A 87 2.70 12.84 1.63
C ALA A 87 1.51 13.80 1.63
N ALA A 88 0.29 13.32 1.93
CA ALA A 88 -0.90 14.15 2.01
C ALA A 88 -1.08 14.72 3.42
N GLN A 89 -1.47 16.00 3.53
CA GLN A 89 -1.81 16.65 4.79
C GLN A 89 -3.22 17.27 4.75
N GLY A 90 -3.72 17.65 5.93
CA GLY A 90 -4.98 18.37 6.09
C GLY A 90 -6.15 17.71 5.35
N LYS A 91 -6.91 18.51 4.59
CA LYS A 91 -8.12 18.04 3.91
C LYS A 91 -7.83 16.90 2.90
N THR A 92 -6.70 16.95 2.21
CA THR A 92 -6.31 15.90 1.26
C THR A 92 -6.13 14.56 1.97
N ALA A 93 -5.48 14.57 3.13
CA ALA A 93 -5.29 13.37 3.95
C ALA A 93 -6.64 12.81 4.44
N MET A 94 -7.56 13.69 4.87
CA MET A 94 -8.90 13.30 5.30
C MET A 94 -9.74 12.71 4.16
N ASN A 95 -9.62 13.25 2.94
CA ASN A 95 -10.31 12.69 1.78
C ASN A 95 -9.85 11.26 1.46
N VAL A 96 -8.56 10.94 1.69
CA VAL A 96 -8.04 9.57 1.54
C VAL A 96 -8.69 8.64 2.57
N LEU A 97 -8.76 9.06 3.85
CA LEU A 97 -9.46 8.29 4.88
C LEU A 97 -10.93 8.07 4.56
N ASP A 98 -11.63 9.12 4.12
CA ASP A 98 -13.06 9.06 3.76
C ASP A 98 -13.29 8.10 2.57
N ALA A 99 -12.38 8.08 1.59
CA ALA A 99 -12.43 7.14 0.49
C ALA A 99 -12.22 5.70 0.97
N MET A 100 -11.21 5.47 1.80
CA MET A 100 -10.91 4.14 2.35
C MET A 100 -12.06 3.60 3.21
N ALA A 101 -12.67 4.44 4.05
CA ALA A 101 -13.83 4.08 4.87
C ALA A 101 -15.04 3.63 4.03
N ARG A 102 -15.19 4.14 2.80
CA ARG A 102 -16.24 3.69 1.86
C ARG A 102 -15.87 2.38 1.17
N GLU A 103 -14.62 2.20 0.78
CA GLU A 103 -14.15 0.98 0.11
C GLU A 103 -14.19 -0.25 1.01
N LYS A 104 -13.94 -0.09 2.32
CA LYS A 104 -13.93 -1.16 3.35
C LYS A 104 -13.05 -2.37 3.04
N ASN A 105 -12.13 -2.25 2.08
CA ASN A 105 -11.18 -3.29 1.69
C ASN A 105 -9.75 -2.86 2.07
N TYR A 106 -9.43 -2.95 3.35
CA TYR A 106 -8.12 -2.63 3.90
C TYR A 106 -7.92 -3.29 5.27
N ILE A 107 -6.67 -3.42 5.69
CA ILE A 107 -6.32 -3.71 7.07
C ILE A 107 -6.15 -2.39 7.82
N LEU A 108 -6.83 -2.27 8.96
CA LEU A 108 -6.64 -1.16 9.89
C LEU A 108 -5.55 -1.52 10.89
N VAL A 109 -4.52 -0.69 10.96
CA VAL A 109 -3.51 -0.72 12.03
C VAL A 109 -3.77 0.46 12.95
N VAL A 110 -3.81 0.20 14.25
CA VAL A 110 -3.98 1.24 15.27
C VAL A 110 -2.73 1.29 16.12
N GLU A 111 -2.20 2.50 16.30
CA GLU A 111 -1.02 2.78 17.10
C GLU A 111 -1.35 3.80 18.20
N GLY A 112 -0.94 3.50 19.43
CA GLY A 112 -1.21 4.36 20.58
C GLY A 112 -2.57 4.11 21.23
N ALA A 113 -2.83 4.82 22.33
CA ALA A 113 -4.03 4.65 23.13
C ALA A 113 -5.19 5.53 22.66
N ILE A 114 -6.41 5.13 23.05
CA ILE A 114 -7.66 5.88 22.85
C ILE A 114 -8.10 6.47 24.20
N PRO A 115 -8.17 7.80 24.36
CA PRO A 115 -8.48 8.42 25.64
C PRO A 115 -9.99 8.43 25.94
N MET A 116 -10.55 7.27 26.31
CA MET A 116 -12.01 7.09 26.50
C MET A 116 -12.67 8.06 27.51
N LYS A 117 -11.93 8.53 28.52
CA LYS A 117 -12.43 9.46 29.55
C LYS A 117 -12.19 10.93 29.22
N MET A 118 -11.40 11.22 28.18
CA MET A 118 -11.04 12.57 27.75
C MET A 118 -10.83 12.58 26.22
N PRO A 119 -11.88 12.33 25.42
CA PRO A 119 -11.76 12.11 23.98
C PRO A 119 -11.08 13.27 23.23
N GLU A 120 -11.30 14.51 23.70
CA GLU A 120 -10.69 15.74 23.20
C GLU A 120 -9.16 15.79 23.36
N ALA A 121 -8.57 14.92 24.19
CA ALA A 121 -7.11 14.83 24.33
C ALA A 121 -6.42 14.23 23.10
N CYS A 122 -7.18 13.64 22.17
CA CYS A 122 -6.66 13.13 20.91
C CYS A 122 -7.70 13.31 19.80
N THR A 123 -7.56 14.41 19.06
CA THR A 123 -8.46 14.75 17.96
C THR A 123 -7.77 14.73 16.60
N MET A 124 -8.48 14.25 15.58
CA MET A 124 -8.09 14.30 14.18
C MET A 124 -9.17 15.07 13.41
N ASP A 125 -8.77 16.12 12.68
CA ASP A 125 -9.71 16.98 11.92
C ASP A 125 -10.84 17.54 12.81
N GLY A 126 -10.47 18.01 14.01
CA GLY A 126 -11.39 18.60 14.99
C GLY A 126 -12.35 17.61 15.66
N ARG A 127 -12.21 16.31 15.41
CA ARG A 127 -13.06 15.25 15.98
C ARG A 127 -12.23 14.30 16.84
N PRO A 128 -12.76 13.77 17.95
CA PRO A 128 -12.10 12.69 18.67
C PRO A 128 -11.76 11.51 17.75
N ILE A 129 -10.63 10.86 17.99
CA ILE A 129 -10.15 9.78 17.12
C ILE A 129 -11.00 8.50 17.18
N ALA A 130 -11.77 8.31 18.26
CA ALA A 130 -12.72 7.22 18.46
C ALA A 130 -14.00 7.74 19.13
#